data_AF-M1X4W2-F1
#
_entry.id   AF-M1X4W2-F1
#
_cell.length_a   1.000
_cell.length_b   1.000
_cell.length_c   1.000
_cell.angle_alpha   90.00
_cell.angle_beta   90.00
_cell.angle_gamma   90.00
#
_symmetry.space_group_name_H-M   'P 1'
#
loop_
_entity.id
_entity.type
_entity.pdbx_description
1 polymer ?
#
loop_
_entity_poly.entity_id
_entity_poly.type
_entity_poly.pdbx_seq_one_letter_code
_entity_poly.pdbx_strand_id
1 'polypeptide(L)'
;MSLVTNNCQSGIIPTRITLNVKYGYNSQARMNYIHDSSDIYRRSFEIIKSEMNLDHLRPDLVVLVMRLIHACGMTDIVADISAHENLVAVGREVLAAGKPILCDTQMVAAGISRTKLHAKNPIICTLNEPEVKDIAKQIGNTRTAAALSLWIPYIEGAVVAIGNAPTALFRLLEMLDQGMPKPSIILGFPVGFVGAANSKAALAASTHNIPFITLHGRRGGSAITVAAINALAKGEDI
;
A
#
# COMPACT_ATOMS: atom_id res chain seq x y z
N MET A 1 34.33 -9.63 44.72
CA MET A 1 33.05 -8.96 45.05
C MET A 1 33.20 -7.50 44.62
N SER A 2 32.88 -7.20 43.36
CA SER A 2 32.78 -5.83 42.85
C SER A 2 31.78 -5.84 41.71
N LEU A 3 30.61 -5.27 41.95
CA LEU A 3 29.49 -5.15 41.02
C LEU A 3 29.76 -3.95 40.12
N VAL A 4 29.86 -4.20 38.81
CA VAL A 4 29.87 -3.16 37.78
C VAL A 4 28.43 -2.71 37.58
N THR A 5 28.12 -1.48 37.99
CA THR A 5 26.83 -0.83 37.74
C THR A 5 26.85 -0.19 36.35
N ASN A 6 26.09 -0.77 35.41
CA ASN A 6 25.84 -0.15 34.11
C ASN A 6 24.79 0.95 34.25
N ASN A 7 25.22 2.21 34.12
CA ASN A 7 24.36 3.37 33.91
C ASN A 7 23.80 3.34 32.48
N CYS A 8 22.56 2.88 32.33
CA CYS A 8 21.80 3.05 31.10
C CYS A 8 21.22 4.47 31.11
N GLN A 9 21.86 5.40 30.37
CA GLN A 9 21.30 6.73 30.14
C GLN A 9 20.02 6.58 29.31
N SER A 10 18.91 7.03 29.89
CA SER A 10 17.60 7.11 29.28
C SER A 10 17.64 8.03 28.06
N GLY A 11 17.64 7.43 26.88
CA GLY A 11 17.37 8.09 25.61
C GLY A 11 15.97 8.73 25.65
N ILE A 12 15.93 10.00 25.29
CA ILE A 12 14.75 10.86 25.26
C ILE A 12 13.70 10.25 24.33
N ILE A 13 12.58 9.80 24.91
CA ILE A 13 11.36 9.46 24.17
C ILE A 13 10.78 10.77 23.63
N PRO A 14 10.54 10.93 22.32
CA PRO A 14 9.92 12.14 21.80
C PRO A 14 8.58 12.41 22.48
N THR A 15 8.45 13.65 22.92
CA THR A 15 7.39 14.20 23.75
C THR A 15 6.01 13.98 23.13
N ARG A 16 5.05 13.65 24.00
CA ARG A 16 3.60 13.58 23.75
C ARG A 16 3.12 14.56 22.67
N ILE A 17 2.41 14.02 21.68
CA ILE A 17 1.53 14.78 20.78
C ILE A 17 0.61 15.63 21.66
N THR A 18 0.78 16.95 21.62
CA THR A 18 -0.22 17.85 22.19
C THR A 18 -1.32 17.99 21.14
N LEU A 19 -2.23 17.03 21.10
CA LEU A 19 -3.46 17.16 20.33
C LEU A 19 -4.22 18.35 20.92
N ASN A 20 -4.24 19.49 20.24
CA ASN A 20 -5.10 20.64 20.56
C ASN A 20 -6.59 20.35 20.24
N VAL A 21 -7.02 19.12 20.48
CA VAL A 21 -8.40 18.67 20.40
C VAL A 21 -8.74 18.18 21.80
N LYS A 22 -9.80 18.74 22.40
CA LYS A 22 -10.30 18.36 23.73
C LYS A 22 -10.87 16.93 23.72
N TYR A 23 -10.06 15.92 23.45
CA TYR A 23 -10.40 14.53 23.68
C TYR A 23 -10.30 14.28 25.19
N GLY A 24 -11.40 13.92 25.84
CA GLY A 24 -11.44 13.68 27.27
C GLY A 24 -12.53 12.69 27.66
N TYR A 25 -12.22 11.83 28.63
CA TYR A 25 -13.17 10.94 29.28
C TYR A 25 -13.53 11.54 30.64
N ASN A 26 -14.81 11.83 30.86
CA ASN A 26 -15.32 12.20 32.17
C ASN A 26 -16.44 11.19 32.48
N SER A 27 -16.40 10.56 33.65
CA SER A 27 -17.24 9.39 34.01
C SER A 27 -18.74 9.69 34.07
N GLN A 28 -19.14 10.96 33.89
CA GLN A 28 -20.52 11.42 33.75
C GLN A 28 -20.78 12.27 32.48
N ALA A 29 -19.83 12.41 31.55
CA ALA A 29 -19.96 13.27 30.37
C ALA A 29 -19.81 12.49 29.06
N ARG A 30 -20.60 12.89 28.04
CA ARG A 30 -20.45 12.43 26.66
C ARG A 30 -18.99 12.56 26.21
N MET A 31 -18.48 11.52 25.55
CA MET A 31 -17.20 11.58 24.84
C MET A 31 -17.19 12.78 23.88
N ASN A 32 -16.17 13.64 24.02
CA ASN A 32 -16.00 14.79 23.13
C ASN A 32 -15.06 14.42 21.98
N TYR A 33 -15.60 14.34 20.76
CA TYR A 33 -14.87 14.05 19.53
C TYR A 33 -15.49 14.81 18.36
N ILE A 34 -14.78 14.89 17.23
CA ILE A 34 -15.29 15.53 16.01
C ILE A 34 -16.28 14.57 15.35
N HIS A 35 -17.47 15.08 15.00
CA HIS A 35 -18.52 14.26 14.36
C HIS A 35 -18.63 14.52 12.84
N ASP A 36 -18.00 15.60 12.34
CA ASP A 36 -17.98 15.92 10.92
C ASP A 36 -16.83 15.19 10.21
N SER A 37 -17.16 14.34 9.24
CA SER A 37 -16.18 13.52 8.54
C SER A 37 -15.24 14.35 7.67
N SER A 38 -15.71 15.46 7.09
CA SER A 38 -14.89 16.34 6.25
C SER A 38 -13.84 17.08 7.08
N ASP A 39 -14.21 17.54 8.28
CA ASP A 39 -13.32 18.19 9.23
C ASP A 39 -12.28 17.21 9.78
N ILE A 40 -12.65 15.95 10.02
CA ILE A 40 -11.70 14.88 10.39
C ILE A 40 -10.65 14.69 9.29
N TYR A 41 -11.08 14.57 8.02
CA TYR A 41 -10.15 14.40 6.90
C TYR A 41 -9.21 15.59 6.75
N ARG A 42 -9.76 16.81 6.75
CA ARG A 42 -8.98 18.05 6.61
C ARG A 42 -7.92 18.15 7.71
N ARG A 43 -8.31 17.99 8.98
CA ARG A 43 -7.37 18.06 10.11
C ARG A 43 -6.34 16.94 10.08
N SER A 44 -6.71 15.75 9.65
CA SER A 44 -5.75 14.64 9.51
C SER A 44 -4.64 15.01 8.52
N PHE A 45 -4.96 15.60 7.38
CA PHE A 45 -3.95 16.02 6.40
C PHE A 45 -3.13 17.22 6.88
N GLU A 46 -3.72 18.16 7.62
CA GLU A 46 -2.97 19.25 8.26
C GLU A 46 -1.92 18.73 9.24
N ILE A 47 -2.29 17.76 10.08
CA ILE A 47 -1.36 17.10 11.02
C ILE A 47 -0.24 16.41 10.25
N ILE A 48 -0.57 15.62 9.22
CA ILE A 48 0.43 14.93 8.38
C ILE A 48 1.39 15.93 7.74
N LYS A 49 0.89 17.04 7.15
CA LYS A 49 1.75 18.09 6.57
C LYS A 49 2.67 18.73 7.63
N SER A 50 2.20 18.88 8.87
CA SER A 50 2.99 19.50 9.95
C SER A 50 4.06 18.60 10.57
N GLU A 51 3.88 17.27 10.51
CA GLU A 51 4.80 16.30 11.11
C GLU A 51 5.88 15.82 10.14
N MET A 52 5.83 16.25 8.89
CA MET A 52 6.61 15.63 7.82
C MET A 52 7.35 16.65 6.96
N ASN A 53 8.62 16.36 6.70
CA ASN A 53 9.35 16.99 5.62
C ASN A 53 9.09 16.21 4.32
N LEU A 54 8.33 16.81 3.41
CA LEU A 54 7.99 16.25 2.10
C LEU A 54 8.82 16.86 0.97
N ASP A 55 9.78 17.75 1.27
CA ASP A 55 10.54 18.53 0.28
C ASP A 55 11.42 17.65 -0.61
N HIS A 56 11.77 16.45 -0.14
CA HIS A 56 12.53 15.47 -0.90
C HIS A 56 11.67 14.60 -1.82
N LEU A 57 10.33 14.66 -1.70
CA LEU A 57 9.43 13.92 -2.57
C LEU A 57 9.20 14.68 -3.87
N ARG A 58 9.09 13.92 -4.95
CA ARG A 58 8.67 14.45 -6.25
C ARG A 58 7.23 14.97 -6.14
N PRO A 59 6.90 16.14 -6.73
CA PRO A 59 5.60 16.79 -6.52
C PRO A 59 4.36 15.95 -6.85
N ASP A 60 4.44 15.13 -7.90
CA ASP A 60 3.36 14.21 -8.30
C ASP A 60 3.10 13.09 -7.26
N LEU A 61 4.13 12.74 -6.47
CA LEU A 61 4.09 11.64 -5.52
C LEU A 61 3.59 12.07 -4.13
N VAL A 62 3.65 13.37 -3.81
CA VAL A 62 3.27 13.93 -2.50
C VAL A 62 1.86 13.51 -2.09
N VAL A 63 0.88 13.72 -2.99
CA VAL A 63 -0.54 13.38 -2.74
C VAL A 63 -0.72 11.89 -2.46
N LEU A 64 -0.03 11.05 -3.23
CA LEU A 64 -0.07 9.60 -3.06
C LEU A 64 0.48 9.20 -1.70
N VAL A 65 1.68 9.67 -1.34
CA VAL A 65 2.37 9.31 -0.08
C VAL A 65 1.59 9.78 1.14
N MET A 66 1.04 11.00 1.11
CA MET A 66 0.16 11.50 2.18
C MET A 66 -1.04 10.59 2.42
N ARG A 67 -1.63 10.02 1.36
CA ARG A 67 -2.73 9.05 1.47
C ARG A 67 -2.28 7.73 2.08
N LEU A 68 -1.06 7.27 1.78
CA LEU A 68 -0.49 6.07 2.41
C LEU A 68 -0.30 6.27 3.91
N ILE A 69 0.26 7.41 4.32
CA ILE A 69 0.46 7.79 5.73
C ILE A 69 -0.89 7.88 6.45
N HIS A 70 -1.87 8.57 5.86
CA HIS A 70 -3.21 8.66 6.43
C HIS A 70 -3.83 7.27 6.67
N ALA A 71 -3.62 6.32 5.75
CA ALA A 71 -4.18 4.98 5.86
C ALA A 71 -3.52 4.10 6.93
N CYS A 72 -2.27 4.39 7.32
CA CYS A 72 -1.52 3.58 8.28
C CYS A 72 -1.19 4.28 9.60
N GLY A 73 -1.36 5.60 9.68
CA GLY A 73 -1.06 6.41 10.86
C GLY A 73 0.43 6.51 11.20
N MET A 74 1.31 6.22 10.24
CA MET A 74 2.77 6.21 10.45
C MET A 74 3.42 7.22 9.50
N THR A 75 3.86 8.36 10.04
CA THR A 75 4.55 9.40 9.26
C THR A 75 5.92 8.93 8.78
N ASP A 76 6.62 8.13 9.56
CA ASP A 76 7.98 7.67 9.24
C ASP A 76 8.08 6.71 8.03
N ILE A 77 6.97 6.29 7.41
CA ILE A 77 7.01 5.40 6.22
C ILE A 77 7.63 6.08 5.00
N VAL A 78 7.67 7.42 4.94
CA VAL A 78 8.16 8.17 3.78
C VAL A 78 9.60 7.80 3.41
N ALA A 79 10.44 7.52 4.40
CA ALA A 79 11.85 7.18 4.21
C ALA A 79 12.04 5.82 3.51
N ASP A 80 11.03 4.95 3.55
CA ASP A 80 11.06 3.61 2.98
C ASP A 80 10.34 3.52 1.63
N ILE A 81 9.76 4.60 1.11
CA ILE A 81 9.05 4.60 -0.17
C ILE A 81 10.04 4.58 -1.34
N SER A 82 9.81 3.67 -2.27
CA SER A 82 10.48 3.64 -3.58
C SER A 82 9.43 3.59 -4.68
N ALA A 83 9.50 4.51 -5.63
CA ALA A 83 8.52 4.66 -6.69
C ALA A 83 9.16 5.07 -8.02
N HIS A 84 8.68 4.45 -9.09
CA HIS A 84 9.06 4.80 -10.45
C HIS A 84 8.59 6.23 -10.81
N GLU A 85 9.35 6.93 -11.67
CA GLU A 85 9.05 8.30 -12.08
C GLU A 85 7.68 8.45 -12.74
N ASN A 86 7.35 7.55 -13.66
CA ASN A 86 6.09 7.59 -14.42
C ASN A 86 4.89 6.95 -13.70
N LEU A 87 5.04 6.47 -12.46
CA LEU A 87 3.98 5.73 -11.77
C LEU A 87 2.66 6.50 -11.70
N VAL A 88 2.71 7.76 -11.27
CA VAL A 88 1.49 8.54 -11.00
C VAL A 88 0.76 8.84 -12.30
N ALA A 89 1.50 9.24 -13.35
CA ALA A 89 0.94 9.52 -14.67
C ALA A 89 0.30 8.26 -15.28
N VAL A 90 1.07 7.16 -15.38
CA VAL A 90 0.58 5.90 -15.99
C VAL A 90 -0.55 5.30 -15.16
N GLY A 91 -0.46 5.35 -13.83
CA GLY A 91 -1.51 4.82 -12.95
C GLY A 91 -2.85 5.54 -13.12
N ARG A 92 -2.82 6.88 -13.23
CA ARG A 92 -4.02 7.68 -13.53
C ARG A 92 -4.59 7.35 -14.90
N GLU A 93 -3.74 7.28 -15.92
CA GLU A 93 -4.15 6.98 -17.30
C GLU A 93 -4.83 5.61 -17.40
N VAL A 94 -4.22 4.57 -16.84
CA VAL A 94 -4.71 3.19 -16.87
C VAL A 94 -6.05 3.06 -16.15
N LEU A 95 -6.19 3.73 -14.99
CA LEU A 95 -7.45 3.76 -14.27
C LEU A 95 -8.53 4.52 -15.05
N ALA A 96 -8.20 5.67 -15.64
CA ALA A 96 -9.12 6.42 -16.49
C ALA A 96 -9.54 5.64 -17.75
N ALA A 97 -8.67 4.78 -18.28
CA ALA A 97 -8.94 3.89 -19.41
C ALA A 97 -9.80 2.66 -19.04
N GLY A 98 -10.24 2.52 -17.79
CA GLY A 98 -11.11 1.41 -17.37
C GLY A 98 -10.41 0.06 -17.24
N LYS A 99 -9.07 0.03 -17.24
CA LYS A 99 -8.28 -1.20 -17.13
C LYS A 99 -8.51 -1.90 -15.77
N PRO A 100 -8.40 -3.24 -15.72
CA PRO A 100 -8.68 -4.00 -14.51
C PRO A 100 -7.65 -3.74 -13.41
N ILE A 101 -8.10 -3.92 -12.16
CA ILE A 101 -7.29 -3.88 -10.95
C ILE A 101 -7.23 -5.30 -10.38
N LEU A 102 -6.05 -5.91 -10.43
CA LEU A 102 -5.79 -7.27 -9.99
C LEU A 102 -5.27 -7.28 -8.56
N CYS A 103 -6.05 -7.85 -7.65
CA CYS A 103 -5.81 -7.81 -6.21
C CYS A 103 -5.38 -9.18 -5.68
N ASP A 104 -4.30 -9.21 -4.89
CA ASP A 104 -3.82 -10.46 -4.28
C ASP A 104 -4.79 -11.04 -3.25
N THR A 105 -5.57 -10.19 -2.58
CA THR A 105 -6.47 -10.58 -1.49
C THR A 105 -7.82 -9.90 -1.55
N GLN A 106 -8.83 -10.53 -0.94
CA GLN A 106 -10.17 -9.96 -0.84
C GLN A 106 -10.20 -8.67 -0.02
N MET A 107 -9.30 -8.50 0.97
CA MET A 107 -9.20 -7.25 1.72
C MET A 107 -8.80 -6.06 0.84
N VAL A 108 -7.83 -6.26 -0.08
CA VAL A 108 -7.46 -5.22 -1.05
C VAL A 108 -8.65 -4.94 -1.97
N ALA A 109 -9.26 -5.97 -2.55
CA ALA A 109 -10.39 -5.83 -3.47
C ALA A 109 -11.59 -5.09 -2.83
N ALA A 110 -11.94 -5.44 -1.59
CA ALA A 110 -13.07 -4.85 -0.88
C ALA A 110 -12.83 -3.41 -0.41
N GLY A 111 -11.56 -3.02 -0.18
CA GLY A 111 -11.23 -1.66 0.28
C GLY A 111 -11.25 -0.60 -0.83
N ILE A 112 -11.15 -1.01 -2.10
CA ILE A 112 -11.13 -0.07 -3.22
C ILE A 112 -12.47 0.67 -3.32
N SER A 113 -12.41 2.00 -3.34
CA SER A 113 -13.60 2.84 -3.36
C SER A 113 -14.17 2.90 -4.78
N ARG A 114 -15.23 2.13 -5.04
CA ARG A 114 -15.90 2.10 -6.35
C ARG A 114 -16.39 3.48 -6.82
N THR A 115 -16.75 4.37 -5.90
CA THR A 115 -17.18 5.74 -6.23
C THR A 115 -16.04 6.61 -6.75
N LYS A 116 -14.78 6.25 -6.50
CA LYS A 116 -13.60 6.93 -7.07
C LYS A 116 -13.20 6.39 -8.45
N LEU A 117 -13.72 5.24 -8.87
CA LEU A 117 -13.41 4.61 -10.15
C LEU A 117 -14.41 5.04 -11.23
N HIS A 118 -14.18 6.19 -11.84
CA HIS A 118 -15.10 6.79 -12.83
C HIS A 118 -15.30 5.92 -14.08
N ALA A 119 -14.29 5.17 -14.50
CA ALA A 119 -14.33 4.29 -15.66
C ALA A 119 -14.88 2.88 -15.35
N LYS A 120 -15.42 2.66 -14.15
CA LYS A 120 -15.99 1.36 -13.70
C LYS A 120 -15.01 0.19 -13.86
N ASN A 121 -13.74 0.42 -13.53
CA ASN A 121 -12.67 -0.57 -13.61
C ASN A 121 -13.07 -1.90 -12.94
N PRO A 122 -12.87 -3.05 -13.61
CA PRO A 122 -13.04 -4.36 -12.98
C PRO A 122 -12.07 -4.50 -11.80
N ILE A 123 -12.57 -4.94 -10.65
CA ILE A 123 -11.75 -5.29 -9.48
C ILE A 123 -11.77 -6.82 -9.38
N ILE A 124 -10.62 -7.46 -9.61
CA ILE A 124 -10.52 -8.91 -9.74
C ILE A 124 -9.64 -9.45 -8.62
N CYS A 125 -10.13 -10.45 -7.90
CA CYS A 125 -9.36 -11.21 -6.92
C CYS A 125 -9.71 -12.69 -7.06
N THR A 126 -8.79 -13.45 -7.63
CA THR A 126 -8.98 -14.86 -7.97
C THR A 126 -8.65 -15.81 -6.81
N LEU A 127 -8.24 -15.29 -5.64
CA LEU A 127 -7.77 -16.09 -4.48
C LEU A 127 -8.75 -17.18 -4.02
N ASN A 128 -10.05 -16.96 -4.22
CA ASN A 128 -11.13 -17.86 -3.80
C ASN A 128 -11.67 -18.74 -4.93
N GLU A 129 -11.12 -18.66 -6.14
CA GLU A 129 -11.52 -19.55 -7.22
C GLU A 129 -11.24 -21.01 -6.84
N PRO A 130 -12.15 -21.94 -7.18
CA PRO A 130 -12.07 -23.32 -6.71
C PRO A 130 -10.77 -24.03 -7.13
N GLU A 131 -10.28 -23.70 -8.32
CA GLU A 131 -9.08 -24.28 -8.94
C GLU A 131 -7.77 -23.89 -8.22
N VAL A 132 -7.74 -22.77 -7.49
CA VAL A 132 -6.51 -22.23 -6.88
C VAL A 132 -5.85 -23.21 -5.91
N LYS A 133 -6.64 -24.01 -5.19
CA LYS A 133 -6.09 -25.00 -4.26
C LYS A 133 -5.29 -26.08 -4.98
N ASP A 134 -5.77 -26.52 -6.14
CA ASP A 134 -5.13 -27.58 -6.90
C ASP A 134 -3.93 -27.05 -7.69
N ILE A 135 -4.03 -25.83 -8.25
CA ILE A 135 -2.89 -25.12 -8.84
C ILE A 135 -1.77 -24.96 -7.80
N ALA A 136 -2.10 -24.52 -6.58
CA ALA A 136 -1.13 -24.33 -5.51
C ALA A 136 -0.36 -25.62 -5.17
N LYS A 137 -1.06 -26.76 -5.11
CA LYS A 137 -0.42 -28.07 -4.91
C LYS A 137 0.48 -28.43 -6.09
N GLN A 138 0.01 -28.25 -7.32
CA GLN A 138 0.74 -28.59 -8.53
C GLN A 138 2.05 -27.82 -8.66
N ILE A 139 2.05 -26.52 -8.34
CA ILE A 139 3.23 -25.67 -8.43
C ILE A 139 4.06 -25.62 -7.13
N GLY A 140 3.63 -26.33 -6.08
CA GLY A 140 4.33 -26.33 -4.79
C GLY A 140 4.42 -24.94 -4.13
N ASN A 141 3.38 -24.11 -4.25
CA ASN A 141 3.41 -22.72 -3.77
C ASN A 141 2.13 -22.37 -2.99
N THR A 142 2.08 -21.16 -2.41
CA THR A 142 0.93 -20.64 -1.68
C THR A 142 -0.28 -20.42 -2.59
N ARG A 143 -1.49 -20.43 -2.02
CA ARG A 143 -2.73 -20.11 -2.75
C ARG A 143 -2.68 -18.73 -3.42
N THR A 144 -2.14 -17.73 -2.73
CA THR A 144 -2.07 -16.38 -3.31
C THR A 144 -1.12 -16.32 -4.50
N ALA A 145 0.02 -17.00 -4.45
CA ALA A 145 0.91 -17.13 -5.61
C ALA A 145 0.25 -17.91 -6.76
N ALA A 146 -0.43 -19.02 -6.46
CA ALA A 146 -1.14 -19.82 -7.46
C ALA A 146 -2.29 -19.06 -8.15
N ALA A 147 -2.98 -18.19 -7.43
CA ALA A 147 -4.08 -17.39 -7.96
C ALA A 147 -3.66 -16.44 -9.09
N LEU A 148 -2.37 -16.06 -9.18
CA LEU A 148 -1.84 -15.23 -10.26
C LEU A 148 -1.87 -15.94 -11.61
N SER A 149 -1.86 -17.28 -11.66
CA SER A 149 -2.05 -18.02 -12.92
C SER A 149 -3.39 -17.67 -13.57
N LEU A 150 -4.41 -17.36 -12.77
CA LEU A 150 -5.73 -16.95 -13.24
C LEU A 150 -5.80 -15.46 -13.64
N TRP A 151 -4.70 -14.71 -13.51
CA TRP A 151 -4.61 -13.32 -13.96
C TRP A 151 -4.18 -13.18 -15.42
N ILE A 152 -3.63 -14.25 -16.02
CA ILE A 152 -3.10 -14.23 -17.39
C ILE A 152 -4.08 -13.59 -18.41
N PRO A 153 -5.39 -13.89 -18.39
CA PRO A 153 -6.33 -13.28 -19.34
C PRO A 153 -6.57 -11.78 -19.13
N TYR A 154 -6.19 -11.23 -17.98
CA TYR A 154 -6.59 -9.88 -17.53
C TYR A 154 -5.41 -8.93 -17.33
N ILE A 155 -4.17 -9.44 -17.23
CA ILE A 155 -3.05 -8.66 -16.71
C ILE A 155 -2.45 -7.66 -17.70
N GLU A 156 -2.64 -7.86 -19.00
CA GLU A 156 -2.06 -6.97 -20.00
C GLU A 156 -2.62 -5.55 -19.85
N GLY A 157 -1.74 -4.62 -19.48
CA GLY A 157 -2.10 -3.24 -19.20
C GLY A 157 -2.94 -3.02 -17.93
N ALA A 158 -2.96 -3.99 -17.01
CA ALA A 158 -3.69 -3.90 -15.74
C ALA A 158 -2.95 -3.07 -14.68
N VAL A 159 -3.67 -2.70 -13.62
CA VAL A 159 -3.09 -2.30 -12.33
C VAL A 159 -2.95 -3.54 -11.47
N VAL A 160 -1.73 -3.88 -11.05
CA VAL A 160 -1.51 -4.95 -10.07
C VAL A 160 -1.43 -4.36 -8.66
N ALA A 161 -2.14 -4.97 -7.71
CA ALA A 161 -2.24 -4.55 -6.32
C ALA A 161 -1.97 -5.71 -5.36
N ILE A 162 -0.74 -5.77 -4.83
CA ILE A 162 -0.31 -6.82 -3.90
C ILE A 162 -0.11 -6.20 -2.53
N GLY A 163 -1.10 -6.37 -1.65
CA GLY A 163 -1.10 -5.74 -0.33
C GLY A 163 -0.86 -6.70 0.83
N ASN A 164 -0.79 -8.00 0.59
CA ASN A 164 -0.67 -8.99 1.64
C ASN A 164 0.52 -9.93 1.40
N ALA A 165 0.52 -10.66 0.28
CA ALA A 165 1.33 -11.87 0.16
C ALA A 165 2.69 -11.61 -0.53
N PRO A 166 3.82 -11.77 0.17
CA PRO A 166 5.14 -11.66 -0.46
C PRO A 166 5.36 -12.69 -1.56
N THR A 167 4.81 -13.90 -1.39
CA THR A 167 4.88 -14.98 -2.38
C THR A 167 4.16 -14.65 -3.67
N ALA A 168 3.08 -13.86 -3.62
CA ALA A 168 2.42 -13.36 -4.82
C ALA A 168 3.32 -12.39 -5.59
N LEU A 169 4.03 -11.50 -4.88
CA LEU A 169 4.95 -10.57 -5.54
C LEU A 169 6.16 -11.28 -6.14
N PHE A 170 6.76 -12.25 -5.44
CA PHE A 170 7.81 -13.09 -6.03
C PHE A 170 7.29 -13.84 -7.27
N ARG A 171 6.13 -14.49 -7.14
CA ARG A 171 5.56 -15.27 -8.24
C ARG A 171 5.23 -14.40 -9.46
N LEU A 172 4.76 -13.17 -9.25
CA LEU A 172 4.53 -12.21 -10.34
C LEU A 172 5.83 -11.95 -11.10
N LEU A 173 6.93 -11.67 -10.40
CA LEU A 173 8.22 -11.40 -11.04
C LEU A 173 8.72 -12.61 -11.83
N GLU A 174 8.63 -13.81 -11.27
CA GLU A 174 8.96 -15.06 -12.00
C GLU A 174 8.10 -15.25 -13.25
N MET A 175 6.80 -14.96 -13.18
CA MET A 175 5.91 -15.10 -14.33
C MET A 175 6.21 -14.06 -15.42
N LEU A 176 6.62 -12.85 -15.03
CA LEU A 176 7.09 -11.83 -15.97
C LEU A 176 8.41 -12.24 -16.63
N ASP A 177 9.34 -12.84 -15.89
CA ASP A 177 10.57 -13.43 -16.45
C ASP A 177 10.24 -14.56 -17.46
N GLN A 178 9.14 -15.27 -17.24
CA GLN A 178 8.61 -16.32 -18.12
C GLN A 178 7.83 -15.78 -19.34
N GLY A 179 7.76 -14.45 -19.51
CA GLY A 179 7.12 -13.82 -20.68
C GLY A 179 5.62 -13.58 -20.54
N MET A 180 5.08 -13.58 -19.32
CA MET A 180 3.68 -13.20 -19.08
C MET A 180 3.40 -11.77 -19.57
N PRO A 181 2.19 -11.47 -20.09
CA PRO A 181 1.83 -10.12 -20.47
C PRO A 181 2.01 -9.12 -19.32
N LYS A 182 2.54 -7.94 -19.65
CA LYS A 182 2.95 -6.96 -18.64
C LYS A 182 1.77 -6.13 -18.14
N PRO A 183 1.62 -5.94 -16.81
CA PRO A 183 0.75 -4.90 -16.28
C PRO A 183 1.31 -3.51 -16.59
N SER A 184 0.45 -2.50 -16.55
CA SER A 184 0.88 -1.12 -16.71
C SER A 184 1.55 -0.57 -15.47
N ILE A 185 1.08 -0.95 -14.27
CA ILE A 185 1.73 -0.57 -13.00
C ILE A 185 1.65 -1.69 -11.95
N ILE A 186 2.58 -1.68 -10.99
CA ILE A 186 2.59 -2.59 -9.83
C ILE A 186 2.61 -1.79 -8.52
N LEU A 187 1.57 -1.99 -7.70
CA LEU A 187 1.48 -1.50 -6.32
C LEU A 187 1.88 -2.64 -5.38
N GLY A 188 3.18 -2.71 -5.04
CA GLY A 188 3.77 -3.81 -4.28
C GLY A 188 3.95 -3.46 -2.81
N PHE A 189 2.94 -3.68 -1.99
CA PHE A 189 2.98 -3.44 -0.55
C PHE A 189 2.71 -4.70 0.31
N PRO A 190 3.22 -5.90 -0.01
CA PRO A 190 3.05 -7.02 0.89
C PRO A 190 3.67 -6.70 2.26
N VAL A 191 2.93 -7.04 3.32
CA VAL A 191 3.33 -6.85 4.72
C VAL A 191 3.80 -8.18 5.30
N GLY A 192 4.79 -8.13 6.18
CA GLY A 192 5.15 -9.31 6.95
C GLY A 192 6.61 -9.37 7.39
N PHE A 193 6.90 -10.40 8.16
CA PHE A 193 8.22 -10.66 8.73
C PHE A 193 9.07 -11.59 7.87
N VAL A 194 8.44 -12.39 7.00
CA VAL A 194 9.09 -13.37 6.14
C VAL A 194 8.82 -13.00 4.69
N GLY A 195 9.87 -12.81 3.90
CA GLY A 195 9.81 -12.57 2.45
C GLY A 195 9.33 -11.17 2.03
N ALA A 196 8.59 -10.42 2.85
CA ALA A 196 8.05 -9.11 2.47
C ALA A 196 9.13 -8.10 2.06
N ALA A 197 10.17 -7.93 2.89
CA ALA A 197 11.27 -7.02 2.57
C ALA A 197 11.98 -7.43 1.29
N ASN A 198 12.24 -8.73 1.12
CA ASN A 198 12.95 -9.28 -0.03
C ASN A 198 12.14 -9.18 -1.33
N SER A 199 10.84 -9.47 -1.31
CA SER A 199 10.00 -9.40 -2.51
C SER A 199 9.85 -7.97 -3.02
N LYS A 200 9.76 -6.99 -2.10
CA LYS A 200 9.72 -5.56 -2.42
C LYS A 200 11.05 -5.03 -2.91
N ALA A 201 12.17 -5.50 -2.34
CA ALA A 201 13.49 -5.21 -2.86
C ALA A 201 13.69 -5.80 -4.27
N ALA A 202 13.20 -7.02 -4.53
CA ALA A 202 13.23 -7.64 -5.85
C ALA A 202 12.39 -6.86 -6.87
N LEU A 203 11.19 -6.37 -6.47
CA LEU A 203 10.39 -5.48 -7.30
C LEU A 203 11.16 -4.19 -7.64
N ALA A 204 11.83 -3.58 -6.66
CA ALA A 204 12.58 -2.34 -6.87
C ALA A 204 13.83 -2.52 -7.77
N ALA A 205 14.44 -3.71 -7.74
CA ALA A 205 15.59 -4.06 -8.58
C ALA A 205 15.20 -4.67 -9.95
N SER A 206 13.91 -4.84 -10.21
CA SER A 206 13.38 -5.48 -11.41
C SER A 206 13.73 -4.72 -12.69
N THR A 207 14.13 -5.45 -13.74
CA THR A 207 14.46 -4.89 -15.06
C THR A 207 13.29 -4.91 -16.05
N HIS A 208 12.08 -5.26 -15.59
CA HIS A 208 10.90 -5.40 -16.45
C HIS A 208 10.40 -4.07 -17.07
N ASN A 209 10.90 -2.92 -16.59
CA ASN A 209 10.50 -1.57 -16.96
C ASN A 209 8.99 -1.30 -16.78
N ILE A 210 8.43 -1.80 -15.68
CA ILE A 210 7.03 -1.57 -15.29
C ILE A 210 7.03 -0.56 -14.16
N PRO A 211 6.32 0.58 -14.27
CA PRO A 211 6.21 1.54 -13.19
C PRO A 211 5.64 0.89 -11.91
N PHE A 212 6.29 1.12 -10.78
CA PHE A 212 5.89 0.53 -9.50
C PHE A 212 5.96 1.53 -8.36
N ILE A 213 5.32 1.18 -7.25
CA ILE A 213 5.64 1.71 -5.92
C ILE A 213 5.69 0.58 -4.92
N THR A 214 6.60 0.72 -3.96
CA THR A 214 6.71 -0.16 -2.82
C THR A 214 7.09 0.60 -1.56
N LEU A 215 7.01 -0.09 -0.42
CA LEU A 215 7.45 0.36 0.89
C LEU A 215 8.47 -0.64 1.40
N HIS A 216 9.75 -0.29 1.48
CA HIS A 216 10.80 -1.20 1.92
C HIS A 216 10.58 -1.72 3.36
N GLY A 217 11.29 -2.79 3.71
CA GLY A 217 11.19 -3.43 5.03
C GLY A 217 9.90 -4.26 5.21
N ARG A 218 9.39 -4.32 6.45
CA ARG A 218 8.29 -5.23 6.84
C ARG A 218 6.89 -4.63 6.65
N ARG A 219 6.80 -3.30 6.68
CA ARG A 219 5.54 -2.55 6.64
C ARG A 219 4.91 -2.65 5.25
N GLY A 220 3.60 -2.50 5.21
CA GLY A 220 2.81 -2.65 3.99
C GLY A 220 1.36 -2.82 4.39
N GLY A 221 0.61 -3.55 3.58
CA GLY A 221 -0.74 -3.98 3.93
C GLY A 221 -1.77 -3.58 2.91
N SER A 222 -2.95 -4.17 3.07
CA SER A 222 -4.12 -3.88 2.25
C SER A 222 -4.55 -2.41 2.36
N ALA A 223 -4.51 -1.80 3.54
CA ALA A 223 -4.88 -0.40 3.74
C ALA A 223 -4.00 0.57 2.92
N ILE A 224 -2.68 0.38 2.95
CA ILE A 224 -1.72 1.17 2.16
C ILE A 224 -1.96 0.95 0.66
N THR A 225 -2.13 -0.30 0.25
CA THR A 225 -2.38 -0.65 -1.17
C THR A 225 -3.64 0.01 -1.70
N VAL A 226 -4.73 -0.08 -0.92
CA VAL A 226 -6.03 0.54 -1.25
C VAL A 226 -5.91 2.06 -1.30
N ALA A 227 -5.18 2.67 -0.38
CA ALA A 227 -4.94 4.11 -0.37
C ALA A 227 -4.20 4.57 -1.64
N ALA A 228 -3.21 3.81 -2.10
CA ALA A 228 -2.51 4.08 -3.37
C ALA A 228 -3.48 4.05 -4.56
N ILE A 229 -4.30 3.00 -4.68
CA ILE A 229 -5.30 2.89 -5.76
C ILE A 229 -6.28 4.07 -5.72
N ASN A 230 -6.85 4.34 -4.54
CA ASN A 230 -7.85 5.40 -4.37
C ASN A 230 -7.27 6.80 -4.62
N ALA A 231 -5.98 7.01 -4.39
CA ALA A 231 -5.27 8.25 -4.68
C ALA A 231 -4.90 8.40 -6.17
N LEU A 232 -4.66 7.30 -6.88
CA LEU A 232 -4.47 7.32 -8.34
C LEU A 232 -5.80 7.47 -9.09
N ALA A 233 -6.88 6.86 -8.58
CA ALA A 233 -8.20 6.89 -9.21
C ALA A 233 -8.83 8.29 -9.21
N LYS A 234 -8.59 9.06 -8.14
CA LYS A 234 -9.11 10.40 -7.98
C LYS A 234 -7.93 11.35 -8.02
N GLY A 235 -7.79 12.15 -9.08
CA GLY A 235 -6.83 13.24 -9.15
C GLY A 235 -7.21 14.39 -8.19
N GLU A 236 -7.38 14.09 -6.90
CA GLU A 236 -7.66 15.10 -5.89
C GLU A 236 -6.38 15.88 -5.59
N ASP A 237 -6.49 17.20 -5.70
CA ASP A 237 -5.62 18.12 -5.00
C ASP A 237 -5.90 18.00 -3.48
N ILE A 238 -4.85 17.83 -2.66
CA ILE A 238 -4.93 17.80 -1.19
C ILE A 238 -4.66 19.18 -0.60
#